data_AF-A0A438HVC1-F1
#
_entry.id   AF-A0A438HVC1-F1
#
_cell.length_a   1.000
_cell.length_b   1.000
_cell.length_c   1.000
_cell.angle_alpha   90.00
_cell.angle_beta   90.00
_cell.angle_gamma   90.00
#
_symmetry.space_group_name_H-M   'P 1'
#
loop_
_entity.id
_entity.type
_entity.pdbx_description
1 polymer ?
#
loop_
_entity_poly.entity_id
_entity_poly.type
_entity_poly.pdbx_seq_one_letter_code
_entity_poly.pdbx_strand_id
1 'polypeptide(L)'
;MGKADFAYRKGSSSISSTLHGASILLRLSSSWDWFINLSASDYPLVTQDDLLHILSFVPRDLNFVNHTSYIGWKESRKLKPIIVDPGLYLTQKTEIFYATQKRGLPNSFQLFTGEL
;
A
#
# COMPACT_ATOMS: atom_id res chain seq x y z
N MET A 1 -9.25 17.42 -15.40
CA MET A 1 -9.48 17.05 -13.99
C MET A 1 -9.88 15.58 -13.95
N GLY A 2 -9.05 14.73 -13.33
CA GLY A 2 -9.14 13.27 -13.41
C GLY A 2 -10.37 12.71 -12.71
N LYS A 3 -10.92 11.61 -13.23
CA LYS A 3 -11.98 10.85 -12.57
C LYS A 3 -11.35 10.05 -11.43
N ALA A 4 -11.94 10.13 -10.24
CA ALA A 4 -11.51 9.32 -9.10
C ALA A 4 -11.98 7.87 -9.29
N ASP A 5 -11.05 6.93 -9.15
CA ASP A 5 -11.36 5.51 -9.06
C ASP A 5 -11.64 5.11 -7.60
N PHE A 6 -12.41 4.03 -7.42
CA PHE A 6 -12.62 3.43 -6.10
C PHE A 6 -11.57 2.35 -5.85
N ALA A 7 -11.16 2.21 -4.59
CA ALA A 7 -10.24 1.17 -4.16
C ALA A 7 -10.78 0.42 -2.96
N TYR A 8 -10.52 -0.88 -2.89
CA TYR A 8 -10.86 -1.73 -1.75
C TYR A 8 -9.63 -1.95 -0.89
N ARG A 9 -9.71 -1.56 0.38
CA ARG A 9 -8.65 -1.77 1.38
C ARG A 9 -8.23 -3.24 1.53
N LYS A 10 -9.15 -4.18 1.27
CA LYS A 10 -8.87 -5.63 1.34
C LYS A 10 -8.38 -6.22 0.02
N GLY A 11 -8.49 -5.48 -1.08
CA GLY A 11 -8.12 -5.92 -2.41
C GLY A 11 -6.80 -5.31 -2.89
N SER A 12 -6.42 -5.62 -4.12
CA SER A 12 -5.20 -5.13 -4.78
C SER A 12 -5.33 -3.72 -5.33
N SER A 13 -6.54 -3.21 -5.50
CA SER A 13 -6.80 -1.84 -6.00
C SER A 13 -6.18 -0.77 -5.09
N SER A 14 -6.21 -0.95 -3.76
CA SER A 14 -5.61 0.01 -2.83
C SER A 14 -4.11 0.20 -3.08
N ILE A 15 -3.34 -0.88 -3.20
CA ILE A 15 -1.90 -0.80 -3.48
C ILE A 15 -1.64 -0.34 -4.92
N SER A 16 -2.52 -0.71 -5.86
CA SER A 16 -2.45 -0.23 -7.25
C SER A 16 -2.57 1.30 -7.32
N SER A 17 -3.49 1.91 -6.55
CA SER A 17 -3.65 3.36 -6.48
C SER A 17 -2.41 4.05 -5.90
N THR A 18 -1.83 3.52 -4.83
CA THR A 18 -0.58 4.04 -4.24
C THR A 18 0.58 3.96 -5.24
N LEU A 19 0.77 2.83 -5.91
CA LEU A 19 1.80 2.64 -6.93
C LEU A 19 1.58 3.55 -8.14
N HIS A 20 0.34 3.77 -8.55
CA HIS A 20 0.01 4.70 -9.61
C HIS A 20 0.41 6.13 -9.24
N GLY A 21 0.07 6.58 -8.02
CA GLY A 21 0.49 7.89 -7.50
C GLY A 21 2.01 8.05 -7.46
N ALA A 22 2.73 7.06 -6.92
CA ALA A 22 4.19 7.06 -6.91
C ALA A 22 4.78 7.13 -8.33
N SER A 23 4.20 6.40 -9.29
CA SER A 23 4.65 6.43 -10.70
C SER A 23 4.45 7.79 -11.36
N ILE A 24 3.39 8.52 -11.00
CA ILE A 24 3.16 9.88 -11.48
C ILE A 24 4.21 10.82 -10.88
N LEU A 25 4.45 10.75 -9.57
CA LEU A 25 5.43 11.61 -8.91
C LEU A 25 6.84 11.41 -9.48
N LEU A 26 7.25 10.17 -9.72
CA LEU A 26 8.52 9.85 -10.39
C LEU A 26 8.64 10.47 -11.79
N ARG A 27 7.53 10.60 -12.53
CA ARG A 27 7.50 11.21 -13.86
C ARG A 27 7.50 12.74 -13.81
N LEU A 28 6.93 13.33 -12.76
CA LEU A 28 6.85 14.78 -12.60
C LEU A 28 8.16 15.40 -12.09
N SER A 29 8.82 14.73 -11.13
CA SER A 29 10.13 15.13 -10.63
C SER A 29 10.83 13.97 -9.96
N SER A 30 12.15 13.92 -10.08
CA SER A 30 13.02 13.01 -9.32
C SER A 30 13.69 13.68 -8.12
N SER A 31 13.32 14.93 -7.79
CA SER A 31 13.98 15.75 -6.76
C SER A 31 13.35 15.65 -5.36
N TRP A 32 12.46 14.69 -5.13
CA TRP A 32 11.89 14.42 -3.81
C TRP A 32 12.67 13.29 -3.13
N ASP A 33 12.81 13.36 -1.81
CA ASP A 33 13.61 12.39 -1.04
C ASP A 33 12.76 11.22 -0.53
N TRP A 34 11.52 11.48 -0.11
CA TRP A 34 10.63 10.45 0.44
C TRP A 34 9.22 10.51 -0.15
N PHE A 35 8.60 9.33 -0.29
CA PHE A 35 7.19 9.18 -0.64
C PHE A 35 6.40 8.80 0.62
N ILE A 36 5.37 9.58 0.94
CA ILE A 36 4.49 9.35 2.09
C ILE A 36 3.07 9.08 1.57
N ASN A 37 2.57 7.87 1.79
CA ASN A 37 1.20 7.48 1.52
C ASN A 37 0.28 8.02 2.63
N LEU A 38 -0.80 8.73 2.28
CA LEU A 38 -1.83 9.18 3.21
C LEU A 38 -3.23 8.84 2.66
N SER A 39 -4.10 8.42 3.56
CA SER A 39 -5.54 8.27 3.36
C SER A 39 -6.30 9.51 3.83
N ALA A 40 -7.57 9.62 3.44
CA ALA A 40 -8.44 10.73 3.87
C ALA A 40 -8.74 10.74 5.38
N SER A 41 -8.44 9.66 6.11
CA SER A 41 -8.61 9.58 7.56
C SER A 41 -7.34 9.90 8.34
N ASP A 42 -6.19 10.06 7.67
CA ASP A 42 -4.93 10.35 8.35
C ASP A 42 -4.82 11.83 8.70
N TYR A 43 -4.18 12.10 9.85
CA TYR A 43 -4.01 13.46 10.36
C TYR A 43 -2.59 13.66 10.90
N PRO A 44 -1.88 14.73 10.51
CA PRO A 44 -0.54 14.98 11.01
C PRO A 44 -0.56 15.32 12.51
N LEU A 45 0.26 14.63 13.29
CA LEU A 45 0.44 14.89 14.73
C LEU A 45 1.62 15.82 15.03
N VAL A 46 2.44 16.10 14.02
CA VAL A 46 3.60 17.01 14.09
C VAL A 46 3.48 18.06 13.00
N THR A 47 4.13 19.20 13.20
CA THR A 47 4.15 20.26 12.18
C THR A 47 5.03 19.83 10.99
N GLN A 48 4.83 20.50 9.85
CA GLN A 48 5.67 20.26 8.67
C GLN A 48 7.14 20.57 8.94
N ASP A 49 7.41 21.69 9.62
CA ASP A 49 8.77 22.12 9.93
C ASP A 49 9.48 21.13 10.85
N ASP A 50 8.80 20.63 11.88
CA ASP A 50 9.36 19.62 12.78
C ASP A 50 9.67 18.31 12.04
N LEU A 51 8.76 17.87 11.17
CA LEU A 51 8.96 16.67 10.36
C LEU A 51 10.18 16.81 9.44
N LEU A 52 10.28 17.94 8.72
CA LEU A 52 11.41 18.22 7.84
C LEU A 52 12.72 18.37 8.62
N HIS A 53 12.68 19.00 9.79
CA HIS A 53 13.83 19.14 10.66
C HIS A 53 14.36 17.76 11.09
N ILE A 54 13.48 16.88 11.57
CA ILE A 54 13.86 15.51 11.96
C ILE A 54 14.40 14.73 10.76
N LEU A 55 13.69 14.72 9.63
CA LEU A 55 14.12 13.99 8.43
C LEU A 55 15.45 14.51 7.87
N SER A 56 15.81 15.77 8.11
CA SER A 56 17.11 16.32 7.69
C SER A 56 18.32 15.64 8.36
N PHE A 57 18.11 15.02 9.53
CA PHE A 57 19.15 14.27 10.24
C PHE A 57 19.18 12.78 9.87
N VAL A 58 18.22 12.30 9.08
CA VAL A 58 18.11 10.88 8.73
C VAL A 58 18.67 10.64 7.32
N PRO A 59 19.47 9.58 7.11
CA PRO A 59 19.92 9.23 5.77
C PRO A 59 18.76 9.02 4.80
N ARG A 60 18.86 9.62 3.61
CA ARG A 60 17.82 9.62 2.56
C ARG A 60 17.62 8.28 1.87
N ASP A 61 18.55 7.34 2.07
CA ASP A 61 18.50 5.97 1.54
C ASP A 61 17.70 5.01 2.44
N LEU A 62 17.12 5.49 3.54
CA LEU A 62 16.30 4.68 4.46
C LEU A 62 14.81 4.68 4.08
N ASN A 63 14.17 3.54 4.33
CA ASN A 63 12.73 3.35 4.21
C ASN A 63 12.12 3.08 5.58
N PHE A 64 11.04 3.79 5.91
CA PHE A 64 10.31 3.63 7.17
C PHE A 64 9.07 2.77 6.92
N VAL A 65 9.17 1.47 7.19
CA VAL A 65 8.07 0.52 6.97
C VAL A 65 7.88 -0.33 8.23
N ASN A 66 6.69 -0.22 8.84
CA ASN A 66 6.33 -1.07 9.97
C ASN A 66 5.95 -2.48 9.48
N HIS A 67 6.71 -3.50 9.90
CA HIS A 67 6.52 -4.86 9.44
C HIS A 67 6.91 -5.90 10.51
N THR A 68 6.36 -7.10 10.37
CA THR A 68 6.67 -8.26 11.21
C THR A 68 6.69 -9.55 10.38
N SER A 69 7.61 -10.46 10.70
CA SER A 69 7.67 -11.80 10.13
C SER A 69 6.68 -12.77 10.79
N TYR A 70 6.00 -12.35 11.87
CA TYR A 70 4.97 -13.15 12.52
C TYR A 70 3.65 -13.10 11.73
N ILE A 71 3.37 -14.16 10.98
CA ILE A 71 2.19 -14.27 10.13
C ILE A 71 0.98 -14.79 10.93
N GLY A 72 1.16 -15.88 11.69
CA GLY A 72 0.12 -16.53 12.48
C GLY A 72 -1.16 -16.79 11.68
N TRP A 73 -2.31 -16.38 12.24
CA TRP A 73 -3.64 -16.55 11.61
C TRP A 73 -3.79 -15.83 10.26
N LYS A 74 -2.96 -14.82 9.95
CA LYS A 74 -3.03 -14.08 8.69
C LYS A 74 -2.70 -14.97 7.49
N GLU A 75 -1.99 -16.08 7.69
CA GLU A 75 -1.64 -17.00 6.61
C GLU A 75 -2.89 -17.56 5.92
N SER A 76 -3.77 -18.17 6.72
CA SER A 76 -4.98 -18.83 6.23
C SER A 76 -6.08 -17.86 5.81
N ARG A 77 -6.10 -16.66 6.42
CA ARG A 77 -7.15 -15.64 6.19
C ARG A 77 -6.79 -14.55 5.19
N LYS A 78 -5.50 -14.28 4.94
CA LYS A 78 -5.05 -13.18 4.06
C LYS A 78 -4.08 -13.61 2.97
N LEU A 79 -3.17 -14.56 3.23
CA LEU A 79 -2.11 -14.89 2.26
C LEU A 79 -2.53 -15.97 1.26
N LYS A 80 -3.16 -17.04 1.76
CA LYS A 80 -3.64 -18.18 0.95
C LYS A 80 -4.93 -17.91 0.16
N PRO A 81 -5.91 -17.11 0.64
CA PRO A 81 -7.10 -16.79 -0.15
C PRO A 81 -6.75 -16.01 -1.43
N ILE A 82 -7.50 -16.26 -2.50
CA ILE A 82 -7.39 -15.52 -3.75
C ILE A 82 -8.58 -14.55 -3.81
N ILE A 83 -8.29 -13.26 -3.95
CA ILE A 83 -9.28 -12.19 -4.04
C ILE A 83 -9.36 -11.75 -5.49
N VAL A 84 -10.58 -11.63 -6.01
CA VAL A 84 -10.84 -10.93 -7.26
C VAL A 84 -11.32 -9.54 -6.92
N ASP A 85 -10.53 -8.55 -7.34
CA ASP A 85 -10.77 -7.15 -7.07
C ASP A 85 -11.37 -6.47 -8.32
N PRO A 86 -12.69 -6.18 -8.34
CA PRO A 86 -13.33 -5.50 -9.46
C PRO A 86 -12.84 -4.07 -9.65
N GLY A 87 -12.25 -3.44 -8.63
CA GLY A 87 -11.69 -2.08 -8.73
C GLY A 87 -10.50 -1.97 -9.67
N LEU A 88 -9.97 -3.09 -10.17
CA LEU A 88 -8.91 -3.09 -11.19
C LEU A 88 -9.42 -3.04 -12.63
N TYR A 89 -10.69 -3.42 -12.89
CA TYR A 89 -11.18 -3.59 -14.27
C TYR A 89 -12.63 -3.16 -14.50
N LEU A 90 -13.40 -2.84 -13.45
CA LEU A 90 -14.75 -2.30 -13.56
C LEU A 90 -14.78 -0.82 -13.18
N THR A 91 -15.60 -0.06 -13.89
CA THR A 91 -15.85 1.37 -13.59
C THR A 91 -16.93 1.56 -12.51
N GLN A 92 -17.72 0.53 -12.22
CA GLN A 92 -18.76 0.56 -11.20
C GLN A 92 -18.36 -0.26 -9.97
N LYS A 93 -18.63 0.29 -8.79
CA LYS A 93 -18.30 -0.34 -7.51
C LYS A 93 -19.18 -1.56 -7.27
N THR A 94 -18.56 -2.73 -7.16
CA THR A 94 -19.21 -4.01 -6.81
C THR A 94 -18.51 -4.66 -5.61
N GLU A 95 -19.03 -5.73 -5.04
CA GLU A 95 -18.32 -6.37 -3.92
C GLU A 95 -17.08 -7.14 -4.39
N ILE A 96 -16.02 -7.13 -3.58
CA ILE A 96 -14.90 -8.07 -3.77
C ILE A 96 -15.40 -9.49 -3.52
N PHE A 97 -14.88 -10.45 -4.27
CA PHE A 97 -15.20 -11.86 -4.03
C PHE A 97 -13.94 -12.70 -3.90
N TYR A 98 -14.09 -13.81 -3.18
CA TYR A 98 -13.02 -14.77 -2.94
C TYR A 98 -13.20 -15.96 -3.85
N ALA A 99 -12.13 -16.41 -4.51
CA ALA A 99 -12.16 -17.66 -5.22
C ALA A 99 -12.29 -18.83 -4.22
N THR A 100 -12.94 -19.92 -4.65
CA THR A 100 -13.05 -21.15 -3.87
C THR A 100 -11.69 -21.81 -3.65
N GLN A 101 -10.76 -21.68 -4.59
CA GLN A 101 -9.41 -22.20 -4.48
C GLN A 101 -8.50 -21.28 -3.65
N LYS A 102 -7.49 -21.88 -3.04
CA LYS A 102 -6.43 -21.18 -2.30
C LYS A 102 -5.09 -21.44 -2.97
N ARG A 103 -4.18 -20.48 -2.89
CA ARG A 103 -2.81 -20.62 -3.40
C ARG A 103 -1.86 -21.11 -2.31
N GLY A 104 -0.78 -21.77 -2.74
CA GLY A 104 0.38 -22.04 -1.88
C GLY A 104 1.13 -20.76 -1.52
N LEU A 105 1.92 -20.81 -0.45
CA LEU A 105 2.84 -19.72 -0.14
C LEU A 105 4.07 -19.81 -1.04
N PRO A 106 4.65 -18.66 -1.46
CA PRO A 106 5.96 -18.65 -2.08
C PRO A 106 7.03 -19.20 -1.12
N ASN A 107 8.04 -19.87 -1.68
CA ASN A 107 9.16 -20.46 -0.93
C ASN A 107 10.52 -19.82 -1.28
N SER A 108 10.56 -18.89 -2.24
CA SER A 108 11.78 -18.22 -2.70
C SER A 108 12.16 -17.00 -1.87
N PHE A 109 11.28 -16.53 -0.98
CA PHE A 109 11.51 -15.37 -0.13
C PHE A 109 10.71 -15.46 1.16
N GLN A 110 11.15 -14.72 2.17
CA GLN A 110 10.44 -14.61 3.44
C GLN A 110 9.27 -13.63 3.32
N LEU A 111 8.15 -13.99 3.94
CA LEU A 111 6.96 -13.17 3.98
C LEU A 111 6.93 -12.33 5.24
N PHE A 112 6.58 -11.07 5.07
CA PHE A 112 6.33 -10.11 6.15
C PHE A 112 4.91 -9.58 6.03
N THR A 113 4.33 -9.20 7.18
CA THR A 113 3.06 -8.49 7.22
C THR A 113 3.26 -7.16 7.91
N GLY A 114 2.58 -6.12 7.44
CA GLY A 114 2.69 -4.78 7.97
C GLY A 114 1.39 -4.00 7.80
N GLU A 115 1.47 -2.73 8.09
CA GLU A 115 0.43 -1.75 7.79
C GLU A 115 0.82 -0.97 6.54
N LEU A 116 -0.19 -0.47 5.84
CA LEU A 116 -0.09 0.26 4.59
C LEU A 116 -0.57 1.69 4.82
#